data_AF-A0A3M1EXZ3-F1
#
_entry.id   AF-A0A3M1EXZ3-F1
#
_cell.length_a   1.000
_cell.length_b   1.000
_cell.length_c   1.000
_cell.angle_alpha   90.00
_cell.angle_beta   90.00
_cell.angle_gamma   90.00
#
_symmetry.space_group_name_H-M   'P 1'
#
loop_
_entity.id
_entity.type
_entity.pdbx_description
1 polymer ?
#
loop_
_entity_poly.entity_id
_entity_poly.type
_entity_poly.pdbx_seq_one_letter_code
_entity_poly.pdbx_strand_id
1 'polypeptide(L)' 'MFLTIIVFVLILSLLIFVHELGHFLTAKKAGIVVEEFGIGYPPRAVKLWQDEGKITLDGHDFIIGR' A
#
# COMPACT_ATOMS: atom_id res chain seq x y z
N MET A 1 14.86 26.89 1.87
CA MET A 1 14.97 25.51 2.40
C MET A 1 13.68 25.02 3.05
N PHE A 2 13.11 25.72 4.04
CA PHE A 2 11.84 25.28 4.65
C PHE A 2 10.66 25.30 3.67
N LEU A 3 10.42 26.44 3.00
CA LEU A 3 9.35 26.58 2.01
C LEU A 3 9.47 25.55 0.86
N THR A 4 10.69 25.31 0.39
CA THR A 4 10.95 24.35 -0.69
C THR A 4 10.60 22.92 -0.29
N ILE A 5 10.87 22.51 0.95
CA ILE A 5 10.49 21.19 1.48
C ILE A 5 8.96 21.08 1.55
N ILE A 6 8.27 22.12 2.03
CA ILE A 6 6.80 22.13 2.09
C ILE A 6 6.20 21.97 0.70
N VAL A 7 6.65 22.79 -0.26
CA VAL A 7 6.16 22.74 -1.65
C VAL A 7 6.42 21.36 -2.26
N PHE A 8 7.60 20.77 -2.02
CA PHE A 8 7.92 19.42 -2.48
C PHE A 8 6.93 18.38 -1.94
N VAL A 9 6.69 18.36 -0.62
CA VAL A 9 5.75 17.40 0.00
C VAL A 9 4.33 17.59 -0.52
N LEU A 10 3.89 18.83 -0.73
CA LEU A 10 2.56 19.13 -1.27
C LEU A 10 2.38 18.59 -2.69
N ILE A 11 3.35 18.87 -3.58
CA ILE A 11 3.30 18.39 -4.97
C ILE A 11 3.37 16.87 -5.01
N LEU A 12 4.25 16.25 -4.22
CA LEU A 12 4.38 14.79 -4.18
C LEU A 12 3.10 14.13 -3.68
N SER A 13 2.47 14.69 -2.64
CA SER A 13 1.20 14.18 -2.10
C SER A 13 0.08 14.27 -3.13
N LEU A 14 -0.01 15.38 -3.86
CA LEU A 14 -0.99 15.55 -4.93
C LEU A 14 -0.75 14.58 -6.09
N LEU A 15 0.51 14.36 -6.46
CA LEU A 15 0.88 13.43 -7.52
C LEU A 15 0.51 11.99 -7.16
N ILE A 16 0.81 11.56 -5.93
CA ILE A 16 0.42 10.22 -5.44
C ILE A 16 -1.11 10.09 -5.40
N PHE A 17 -1.83 11.11 -4.93
CA PHE A 17 -3.29 11.08 -4.92
C PHE A 17 -3.88 10.86 -6.32
N VAL A 18 -3.40 11.60 -7.32
CA VAL A 18 -3.87 11.44 -8.72
C VAL A 18 -3.46 10.07 -9.29
N HIS A 19 -2.30 9.55 -8.91
CA HIS A 19 -1.85 8.21 -9.30
C HIS A 19 -2.79 7.11 -8.79
N GLU A 20 -3.06 7.10 -7.48
CA GLU A 20 -3.97 6.12 -6.85
C GLU A 20 -5.39 6.26 -7.38
N LEU A 21 -5.85 7.49 -7.63
CA LEU A 21 -7.14 7.74 -8.27
C LEU A 21 -7.20 7.11 -9.67
N GLY A 22 -6.11 7.15 -10.43
CA GLY A 22 -6.00 6.47 -11.73
C GLY A 22 -6.19 4.96 -11.62
N HIS A 23 -5.56 4.31 -10.64
CA HIS A 23 -5.75 2.89 -10.36
C HIS A 23 -7.19 2.57 -9.97
N PHE A 24 -7.77 3.36 -9.06
CA PHE A 24 -9.15 3.19 -8.62
C PHE A 24 -10.14 3.26 -9.78
N LEU A 25 -10.02 4.30 -10.62
CA LEU A 25 -10.89 4.48 -11.78
C LEU A 25 -10.71 3.35 -12.81
N THR A 26 -9.48 2.88 -13.01
CA THR A 26 -9.18 1.77 -13.93
C THR A 26 -9.76 0.46 -13.41
N ALA A 27 -9.59 0.15 -12.13
CA ALA A 27 -10.17 -1.02 -11.48
C ALA A 27 -11.70 -1.02 -11.57
N LYS A 28 -12.33 0.13 -11.27
CA LYS A 28 -13.79 0.30 -11.38
C LYS A 28 -14.28 0.08 -12.82
N LYS A 29 -13.56 0.59 -13.82
CA LYS A 29 -13.88 0.37 -15.24
C LYS A 29 -13.70 -1.09 -15.66
N ALA A 30 -12.74 -1.79 -15.07
CA ALA A 30 -12.49 -3.21 -15.32
C ALA A 30 -13.46 -4.15 -14.56
N GLY A 31 -14.41 -3.61 -13.77
CA GLY A 31 -15.33 -4.40 -12.96
C GLY A 31 -14.69 -5.04 -11.73
N ILE A 32 -13.49 -4.59 -11.33
CA ILE A 32 -12.81 -5.06 -10.13
C ILE A 32 -13.44 -4.36 -8.92
N VAL A 33 -13.83 -5.16 -7.92
CA VAL A 33 -14.30 -4.64 -6.62
C VAL A 33 -13.11 -4.07 -5.88
N VAL A 34 -13.17 -2.78 -5.56
CA VAL A 34 -12.15 -2.11 -4.73
C VAL A 34 -12.67 -2.03 -3.30
N GLU A 35 -11.99 -2.68 -2.37
CA GLU A 35 -12.39 -2.75 -0.96
C GLU A 35 -12.08 -1.45 -0.20
N GLU A 36 -10.93 -0.83 -0.49
CA GLU A 36 -10.51 0.43 0.12
C GLU A 36 -9.76 1.34 -0.86
N PHE A 37 -9.98 2.64 -0.76
CA PHE A 37 -9.16 3.66 -1.42
C PHE A 37 -8.19 4.23 -0.38
N GLY A 38 -6.90 3.98 -0.57
CA GLY A 38 -5.83 4.43 0.33
C GLY A 38 -4.88 5.41 -0.34
N ILE A 39 -4.25 6.27 0.47
CA ILE A 39 -3.15 7.14 0.04
C ILE A 39 -1.89 6.69 0.79
N GLY A 40 -0.86 6.29 0.05
CA GLY A 40 0.39 5.80 0.61
C GLY A 40 0.41 4.29 0.84
N TYR A 41 1.26 3.83 1.75
CA TYR A 41 1.47 2.40 1.98
C TYR A 41 0.61 1.88 3.15
N PRO A 42 0.02 0.67 3.03
CA PRO A 42 -0.70 0.07 4.13
C PRO A 42 0.26 -0.21 5.30
N PRO A 43 -0.18 -0.19 6.56
CA PRO A 43 0.67 -0.46 7.73
C PRO A 43 1.43 -1.79 7.65
N ARG A 44 0.88 -2.76 6.92
CA ARG A 44 1.49 -4.07 6.66
C ARG A 44 2.73 -3.99 5.76
N ALA A 45 2.86 -2.97 4.91
CA ALA A 45 4.05 -2.76 4.10
C ALA A 45 5.30 -2.43 4.93
N VAL A 46 5.15 -2.03 6.20
CA VAL A 46 6.29 -1.86 7.12
C VAL A 46 6.99 -3.20 7.42
N LYS A 47 6.32 -4.33 7.17
CA LYS A 47 6.87 -5.69 7.32
C LYS A 47 7.59 -6.20 6.08
N LEU A 48 7.98 -5.33 5.13
CA LEU A 48 8.91 -5.73 4.08
C LEU A 48 10.16 -6.31 4.78
N TRP A 49 10.63 -7.49 4.35
CA TRP A 49 11.77 -8.21 4.94
C TRP A 49 11.51 -8.98 6.26
N GLN A 50 10.33 -9.59 6.44
CA GLN A 50 10.18 -10.66 7.43
C GLN A 50 10.65 -11.98 6.83
N ASP A 51 11.76 -12.51 7.35
CA ASP A 51 12.32 -13.81 6.99
C ASP A 51 11.43 -14.98 7.47
N GLU A 52 10.45 -14.68 8.33
CA GLU A 52 9.49 -15.60 8.93
C GLU A 52 8.07 -15.38 8.38
N GLY A 53 7.61 -16.32 7.56
CA GLY A 53 6.21 -16.42 7.13
C GLY A 53 5.46 -17.43 7.98
N LYS A 54 4.34 -17.04 8.59
CA LYS A 54 3.45 -17.97 9.31
C LYS A 54 2.32 -18.41 8.38
N ILE A 55 2.22 -19.70 8.10
CA ILE A 55 1.09 -20.31 7.38
C ILE A 55 0.27 -21.12 8.38
N THR A 56 -1.02 -20.81 8.53
CA THR A 56 -1.95 -21.62 9.33
C THR A 56 -2.74 -22.53 8.38
N LEU A 57 -2.58 -23.84 8.51
CA LEU A 57 -3.32 -24.87 7.77
C LEU A 57 -4.02 -25.78 8.77
N ASP A 58 -5.34 -25.92 8.68
CA ASP A 58 -6.16 -26.78 9.55
C ASP A 58 -5.91 -26.59 11.06
N GLY A 59 -5.68 -25.34 11.49
CA GLY A 59 -5.42 -25.00 12.89
C GLY A 59 -3.98 -25.28 13.36
N HIS A 60 -3.11 -25.73 12.47
CA HIS A 60 -1.67 -25.89 12.72
C HIS A 60 -0.89 -24.74 12.09
N ASP A 61 -0.04 -24.15 12.92
CA ASP A 61 0.82 -23.04 12.52
C ASP A 61 2.18 -23.56 12.04
N PHE A 62 2.48 -23.35 10.76
CA PHE A 62 3.75 -23.65 10.14
C PHE A 62 4.53 -22.35 9.95
N ILE A 63 5.65 -22.23 10.64
CA ILE A 63 6.58 -21.10 10.46
C ILE A 63 7.56 -21.50 9.36
N ILE A 64 7.53 -20.77 8.25
CA ILE A 64 8.43 -20.91 7.10
C ILE A 64 9.39 -19.74 7.15
N GLY A 65 10.60 -20.03 7.60
CA GLY A 65 11.57 -19.02 8.02
C GLY A 65 12.28 -19.52 9.27
N ARG A 66 13.51 -19.09 9.48
CA ARG A 66 14.43 -19.66 10.48
C ARG A 66 13.87 -19.66 11.90
#